data_AF-A0A3D4N9S0-F1
#
_entry.id   AF-A0A3D4N9S0-F1
#
_cell.length_a   1.000
_cell.length_b   1.000
_cell.length_c   1.000
_cell.angle_alpha   90.00
_cell.angle_beta   90.00
_cell.angle_gamma   90.00
#
_symmetry.space_group_name_H-M   'P 1'
#
loop_
_entity.id
_entity.type
_entity.pdbx_description
1 polymer ?
#
loop_
_entity_poly.entity_id
_entity_poly.type
_entity_poly.pdbx_seq_one_letter_code
_entity_poly.pdbx_strand_id
1 'polypeptide(L)'
;MRRLLVLVSFIVLLLASCRLSQFNPFKSVEEYPAPEFTVDNTRFTELGCFESPDCLPSPLKAIEFPVNWIYPLDNTYGGLDPRLPMAQAGNMSFDYDTVIPAVYTEGCMGTYYVRYLVEMEGEMRLVDSAEGVQELFAPIESEDEALSYAVAVTGLTALNDLNMHPFYKRYTRPLVESHSTFDGEQFTVNLYDTYLCGCGPHVVSMITVTVQQDGTFTKSEPLSAFSDPKTNGMCID
;
A
#
# COMPACT_ATOMS: atom_id res chain seq x y z
N MET A 1 48.47 -35.56 24.15
CA MET A 1 47.44 -35.83 23.14
C MET A 1 46.02 -35.68 23.68
N ARG A 2 45.39 -36.67 24.36
CA ARG A 2 43.92 -36.69 24.65
C ARG A 2 43.31 -35.38 25.20
N ARG A 3 43.98 -34.68 26.14
CA ARG A 3 43.51 -33.37 26.68
C ARG A 3 43.50 -32.23 25.65
N LEU A 4 44.46 -32.20 24.73
CA LEU A 4 44.57 -31.16 23.68
C LEU A 4 43.39 -31.28 22.69
N LEU A 5 43.03 -32.51 22.35
CA LEU A 5 41.94 -32.84 21.40
C LEU A 5 40.57 -32.39 21.93
N VAL A 6 40.32 -32.55 23.23
CA VAL A 6 39.11 -32.04 23.90
C VAL A 6 39.06 -30.50 23.85
N LEU A 7 40.20 -29.84 24.11
CA LEU A 7 40.27 -28.38 24.17
C LEU A 7 40.07 -27.73 22.78
N VAL A 8 40.62 -28.33 21.72
CA VAL A 8 40.36 -27.92 20.34
C VAL A 8 38.89 -28.12 19.95
N SER A 9 38.28 -29.27 20.31
CA SER A 9 36.87 -29.53 20.03
C SER A 9 35.94 -28.50 20.69
N PHE A 10 36.24 -28.11 21.94
CA PHE A 10 35.47 -27.09 22.66
C PHE A 10 35.59 -25.70 22.01
N ILE A 11 36.77 -25.33 21.50
CA ILE A 11 36.97 -24.08 20.75
C ILE A 11 36.17 -24.09 19.44
N VAL A 12 36.14 -25.20 18.70
CA VAL A 12 35.35 -25.32 17.46
C VAL A 12 33.85 -25.18 17.74
N LEU A 13 33.34 -25.77 18.82
CA LEU A 13 31.94 -25.64 19.24
C LEU A 13 31.56 -24.21 19.67
N LEU A 14 32.47 -23.49 20.34
CA LEU A 14 32.27 -22.08 20.67
C LEU A 14 32.26 -21.19 19.41
N LEU A 15 33.18 -21.40 18.47
CA LEU A 15 33.23 -20.65 17.22
C LEU A 15 32.02 -20.94 16.30
N ALA A 16 31.50 -22.17 16.32
CA ALA A 16 30.28 -22.53 15.59
C ALA A 16 29.03 -21.88 16.18
N SER A 17 28.89 -21.85 17.52
CA SER A 17 27.75 -21.23 18.20
C SER A 17 27.72 -19.71 18.06
N CYS A 18 28.89 -19.04 17.97
CA CYS A 18 28.98 -17.63 17.60
C CYS A 18 28.49 -17.32 16.17
N ARG A 19 28.56 -18.26 15.21
CA ARG A 19 27.98 -18.06 13.87
C ARG A 19 26.47 -18.30 13.84
N LEU A 20 25.97 -19.24 14.63
CA LEU A 20 24.52 -19.49 14.76
C LEU A 20 23.75 -18.29 15.31
N SER A 21 24.36 -17.44 16.15
CA SER A 21 23.70 -16.18 16.60
C SER A 21 23.68 -15.07 15.55
N GLN A 22 24.50 -15.15 14.49
CA GLN A 22 24.43 -14.25 13.34
C GLN A 22 23.28 -14.65 12.39
N PHE A 23 22.98 -15.95 12.28
CA PHE A 23 21.76 -16.46 11.66
C PHE A 23 20.54 -16.26 12.57
N ASN A 24 20.13 -15.01 12.75
CA ASN A 24 18.80 -14.68 13.28
C ASN A 24 17.83 -14.41 12.11
N PRO A 25 17.01 -15.39 11.67
CA PRO A 25 16.12 -15.23 10.52
C PRO A 25 14.91 -14.30 10.76
N PHE A 26 14.78 -13.63 11.92
CA PHE A 26 13.89 -12.47 12.02
C PHE A 26 14.53 -11.19 11.45
N LYS A 27 15.86 -11.16 11.26
CA LYS A 27 16.55 -9.97 10.73
C LYS A 27 16.55 -9.85 9.21
N SER A 28 16.35 -10.94 8.47
CA SER A 28 16.26 -10.89 7.01
C SER A 28 15.04 -10.07 6.56
N VAL A 29 15.35 -9.01 5.80
CA VAL A 29 14.44 -8.39 4.83
C VAL A 29 14.91 -8.88 3.47
N GLU A 30 13.97 -9.18 2.58
CA GLU A 30 14.22 -9.33 1.14
C GLU A 30 13.94 -7.95 0.54
N GLU A 31 15.03 -7.26 0.19
CA GLU A 31 15.04 -5.85 -0.19
C GLU A 31 14.83 -5.71 -1.71
N TYR A 32 13.98 -4.75 -2.11
CA TYR A 32 13.62 -4.50 -3.50
C TYR A 32 13.77 -3.01 -3.83
N PRO A 33 14.23 -2.65 -5.05
CA PRO A 33 14.37 -1.25 -5.42
C PRO A 33 13.01 -0.55 -5.33
N ALA A 34 12.96 0.58 -4.62
CA ALA A 34 11.80 1.46 -4.64
C ALA A 34 11.58 1.96 -6.09
N PRO A 35 10.34 1.92 -6.63
CA PRO A 35 10.07 2.39 -7.98
C PRO A 35 10.40 3.87 -8.17
N GLU A 36 11.07 4.23 -9.27
CA GLU A 36 11.53 5.61 -9.56
C GLU A 36 10.50 6.44 -10.36
N PHE A 37 9.20 6.22 -10.13
CA PHE A 37 8.12 6.96 -10.78
C PHE A 37 7.50 8.06 -9.89
N THR A 38 6.78 9.01 -10.51
CA THR A 38 6.28 10.22 -9.84
C THR A 38 4.93 10.66 -10.41
N VAL A 39 4.02 11.15 -9.57
CA VAL A 39 2.73 11.72 -10.03
C VAL A 39 2.86 13.20 -10.38
N ASP A 40 2.24 13.62 -11.49
CA ASP A 40 2.00 15.04 -11.77
C ASP A 40 0.67 15.52 -11.16
N ASN A 41 0.76 16.15 -9.99
CA ASN A 41 -0.37 16.77 -9.29
C ASN A 41 -0.68 18.21 -9.80
N THR A 42 0.02 18.72 -10.83
CA THR A 42 -0.07 20.13 -11.26
C THR A 42 -1.50 20.52 -11.65
N ARG A 43 -2.21 19.66 -12.41
CA ARG A 43 -3.54 19.99 -12.92
C ARG A 43 -4.57 20.30 -11.82
N PHE A 44 -4.60 19.49 -10.77
CA PHE A 44 -5.50 19.71 -9.62
C PHE A 44 -5.01 20.83 -8.68
N THR A 45 -3.70 21.09 -8.68
CA THR A 45 -3.09 22.27 -8.00
C THR A 45 -3.54 23.57 -8.66
N GLU A 46 -3.45 23.69 -9.99
CA GLU A 46 -3.85 24.88 -10.75
C GLU A 46 -5.34 25.19 -10.64
N LEU A 47 -6.18 24.16 -10.46
CA LEU A 47 -7.62 24.29 -10.22
C LEU A 47 -7.97 24.65 -8.77
N GLY A 48 -7.00 24.66 -7.84
CA GLY A 48 -7.24 24.90 -6.41
C GLY A 48 -7.96 23.76 -5.69
N CYS A 49 -8.04 22.57 -6.27
CA CYS A 49 -8.84 21.46 -5.74
C CYS A 49 -8.38 20.98 -4.37
N PHE A 50 -7.08 21.05 -4.09
CA PHE A 50 -6.51 20.68 -2.78
C PHE A 50 -6.77 21.73 -1.68
N GLU A 51 -7.35 22.89 -2.02
CA GLU A 51 -7.80 23.91 -1.06
C GLU A 51 -9.31 23.82 -0.79
N SER A 52 -10.13 23.49 -1.80
CA SER A 52 -11.58 23.29 -1.65
C SER A 52 -12.17 22.42 -2.79
N PRO A 53 -13.18 21.57 -2.51
CA PRO A 53 -14.03 20.97 -3.54
C PRO A 53 -14.84 22.00 -4.37
N ASP A 54 -14.75 23.30 -4.04
CA ASP A 54 -15.23 24.38 -4.90
C ASP A 54 -14.55 24.45 -6.27
N CYS A 55 -13.43 23.75 -6.52
CA CYS A 55 -12.90 23.60 -7.86
C CYS A 55 -13.83 22.81 -8.80
N LEU A 56 -14.71 21.95 -8.24
CA LEU A 56 -15.45 20.95 -9.01
C LEU A 56 -16.49 21.59 -9.96
N PRO A 57 -16.68 21.01 -11.17
CA PRO A 57 -17.74 21.43 -12.08
C PRO A 57 -19.13 21.11 -11.50
N SER A 58 -20.14 21.89 -11.88
CA SER A 58 -21.49 21.81 -11.32
C SER A 58 -22.12 20.40 -11.28
N PRO A 59 -21.92 19.48 -12.25
CA PRO A 59 -22.44 18.12 -12.15
C PRO A 59 -21.86 17.34 -10.97
N LEU A 60 -20.54 17.42 -10.73
CA LEU A 60 -19.87 16.71 -9.62
C LEU A 60 -20.19 17.31 -8.23
N LYS A 61 -20.66 18.57 -8.19
CA LYS A 61 -21.21 19.20 -6.98
C LYS A 61 -22.67 18.82 -6.68
N ALA A 62 -23.37 18.20 -7.63
CA ALA A 62 -24.80 17.91 -7.56
C ALA A 62 -25.12 16.40 -7.50
N ILE A 63 -24.10 15.55 -7.32
CA ILE A 63 -24.26 14.12 -7.07
C ILE A 63 -24.85 13.85 -5.67
N GLU A 64 -25.45 12.67 -5.48
CA GLU A 64 -26.10 12.26 -4.22
C GLU A 64 -25.14 12.25 -3.03
N PHE A 65 -23.90 11.81 -3.25
CA PHE A 65 -22.83 11.77 -2.24
C PHE A 65 -21.68 12.69 -2.66
N PRO A 66 -21.77 14.01 -2.39
CA PRO A 66 -20.78 14.99 -2.85
C PRO A 66 -19.36 14.67 -2.34
N VAL A 67 -18.37 15.11 -3.11
CA VAL A 67 -16.96 15.06 -2.71
C VAL A 67 -16.69 16.18 -1.72
N ASN A 68 -16.23 15.82 -0.52
CA ASN A 68 -15.95 16.76 0.57
C ASN A 68 -14.46 17.11 0.69
N TRP A 69 -13.57 16.18 0.31
CA TRP A 69 -12.11 16.40 0.28
C TRP A 69 -11.50 15.87 -1.00
N ILE A 70 -10.41 16.52 -1.40
CA ILE A 70 -9.58 16.16 -2.54
C ILE A 70 -8.13 16.26 -2.08
N TYR A 71 -7.33 15.22 -2.29
CA TYR A 71 -5.94 15.13 -1.86
C TYR A 71 -5.01 14.84 -3.04
N PRO A 72 -3.78 15.37 -3.02
CA PRO A 72 -2.77 14.99 -4.01
C PRO A 72 -2.41 13.52 -3.83
N LEU A 73 -2.20 12.82 -4.95
CA LEU A 73 -1.66 11.46 -4.92
C LEU A 73 -0.16 11.51 -4.62
N ASP A 74 0.33 10.61 -3.78
CA ASP A 74 1.76 10.41 -3.61
C ASP A 74 2.36 9.61 -4.79
N ASN A 75 3.68 9.46 -4.80
CA ASN A 75 4.39 8.86 -5.92
C ASN A 75 3.99 7.40 -6.21
N THR A 76 3.41 6.64 -5.27
CA THR A 76 3.03 5.22 -5.49
C THR A 76 2.02 5.00 -6.62
N TYR A 77 1.33 6.06 -7.06
CA TYR A 77 0.42 6.04 -8.21
C TYR A 77 1.11 6.35 -9.56
N GLY A 78 2.40 6.73 -9.56
CA GLY A 78 3.10 7.28 -10.74
C GLY A 78 3.45 6.28 -11.84
N GLY A 79 3.25 4.98 -11.61
CA GLY A 79 3.42 3.92 -12.61
C GLY A 79 2.16 3.60 -13.41
N LEU A 80 0.99 4.16 -13.07
CA LEU A 80 -0.23 4.02 -13.86
C LEU A 80 -0.02 4.52 -15.30
N ASP A 81 -0.43 3.74 -16.30
CA ASP A 81 -0.55 4.16 -17.69
C ASP A 81 -1.97 3.82 -18.21
N PRO A 82 -2.65 4.68 -19.00
CA PRO A 82 -2.25 6.02 -19.41
C PRO A 82 -2.05 6.97 -18.22
N ARG A 83 -0.99 7.78 -18.25
CA ARG A 83 -0.72 8.84 -17.26
C ARG A 83 -1.74 9.98 -17.31
N LEU A 84 -2.93 9.74 -16.78
CA LEU A 84 -4.03 10.71 -16.67
C LEU A 84 -3.76 11.68 -15.50
N PRO A 85 -4.20 12.95 -15.59
CA PRO A 85 -4.25 13.84 -14.44
C PRO A 85 -5.28 13.30 -13.43
N MET A 86 -4.84 13.05 -12.18
CA MET A 86 -5.68 12.45 -11.14
C MET A 86 -5.53 13.15 -9.78
N ALA A 87 -6.53 12.96 -8.91
CA ALA A 87 -6.47 13.24 -7.49
C ALA A 87 -7.29 12.22 -6.69
N GLN A 88 -6.87 11.90 -5.46
CA GLN A 88 -7.73 11.17 -4.52
C GLN A 88 -8.87 12.09 -4.09
N ALA A 89 -10.07 11.54 -3.96
CA ALA A 89 -11.26 12.27 -3.55
C ALA A 89 -12.15 11.41 -2.66
N GLY A 90 -13.07 12.04 -1.93
CA GLY A 90 -14.05 11.27 -1.17
C GLY A 90 -14.86 12.07 -0.17
N ASN A 91 -15.50 11.34 0.73
CA ASN A 91 -16.25 11.84 1.88
C ASN A 91 -16.19 10.79 3.01
N MET A 92 -16.47 11.22 4.24
CA MET A 92 -16.63 10.32 5.38
C MET A 92 -18.11 10.12 5.71
N SER A 93 -18.46 8.94 6.22
CA SER A 93 -19.70 8.69 6.98
C SER A 93 -19.34 8.29 8.41
N PHE A 94 -20.17 8.69 9.36
CA PHE A 94 -20.22 8.10 10.71
C PHE A 94 -21.47 7.23 10.92
N ASP A 95 -22.28 7.08 9.87
CA ASP A 95 -23.40 6.15 9.80
C ASP A 95 -22.94 4.87 9.11
N TYR A 96 -23.15 3.73 9.78
CA TYR A 96 -22.77 2.39 9.35
C TYR A 96 -23.77 1.78 8.34
N ASP A 97 -25.02 2.26 8.31
CA ASP A 97 -26.04 1.77 7.36
C ASP A 97 -25.95 2.47 5.99
N THR A 98 -25.22 3.60 5.92
CA THR A 98 -25.01 4.37 4.69
C THR A 98 -23.93 3.73 3.79
N VAL A 99 -24.35 3.20 2.65
CA VAL A 99 -23.46 2.68 1.59
C VAL A 99 -23.29 3.73 0.50
N ILE A 100 -22.05 4.15 0.27
CA ILE A 100 -21.66 5.15 -0.73
C ILE A 100 -20.70 4.47 -1.72
N PRO A 101 -20.83 4.71 -3.05
CA PRO A 101 -19.87 4.21 -4.03
C PRO A 101 -18.44 4.62 -3.69
N ALA A 102 -17.53 3.65 -3.75
CA ALA A 102 -16.11 3.82 -3.48
C ALA A 102 -15.31 2.76 -4.24
N VAL A 103 -14.08 3.09 -4.62
CA VAL A 103 -13.07 2.12 -5.10
C VAL A 103 -12.68 1.19 -3.95
N TYR A 104 -12.44 1.77 -2.78
CA TYR A 104 -12.26 1.07 -1.51
C TYR A 104 -12.67 1.98 -0.34
N THR A 105 -12.82 1.41 0.85
CA THR A 105 -13.10 2.14 2.08
C THR A 105 -11.96 1.99 3.09
N GLU A 106 -11.71 3.05 3.86
CA GLU A 106 -10.71 3.09 4.93
C GLU A 106 -11.24 3.89 6.14
N GLY A 107 -10.47 3.97 7.22
CA GLY A 107 -10.83 4.77 8.41
C GLY A 107 -11.20 3.97 9.67
N CYS A 108 -11.49 4.70 10.74
CA CYS A 108 -11.59 4.19 12.11
C CYS A 108 -13.03 4.32 12.67
N MET A 109 -13.33 5.35 13.48
CA MET A 109 -14.69 5.65 13.95
C MET A 109 -15.62 6.13 12.82
N GLY A 110 -15.06 6.67 11.74
CA GLY A 110 -15.78 7.04 10.52
C GLY A 110 -15.18 6.35 9.30
N THR A 111 -16.04 5.88 8.40
CA THR A 111 -15.67 5.27 7.12
C THR A 111 -15.40 6.37 6.11
N TYR A 112 -14.18 6.44 5.57
CA TYR A 112 -13.84 7.25 4.41
C TYR A 112 -14.03 6.43 3.12
N TYR A 113 -14.74 6.99 2.16
CA TYR A 113 -15.12 6.35 0.90
C TYR A 113 -14.22 6.90 -0.20
N VAL A 114 -13.17 6.14 -0.55
CA VAL A 114 -12.14 6.60 -1.49
C VAL A 114 -12.64 6.47 -2.92
N ARG A 115 -12.50 7.57 -3.64
CA ARG A 115 -12.86 7.77 -5.05
C ARG A 115 -11.69 8.50 -5.72
N TYR A 116 -11.66 8.53 -7.05
CA TYR A 116 -10.68 9.34 -7.78
C TYR A 116 -11.38 10.37 -8.65
N LEU A 117 -10.81 11.57 -8.71
CA LEU A 117 -11.11 12.53 -9.77
C LEU A 117 -10.08 12.33 -10.87
N VAL A 118 -10.54 12.18 -12.11
CA VAL A 118 -9.70 11.91 -13.28
C VAL A 118 -10.08 12.88 -14.38
N GLU A 119 -9.12 13.53 -15.02
CA GLU A 119 -9.40 14.38 -16.19
C GLU A 119 -9.13 13.62 -17.49
N MET A 120 -10.16 13.49 -18.33
CA MET A 120 -10.09 12.87 -19.65
C MET A 120 -10.66 13.83 -20.69
N GLU A 121 -9.95 14.05 -21.79
CA GLU A 121 -10.44 14.87 -22.93
C GLU A 121 -10.80 16.33 -22.54
N GLY A 122 -10.37 16.80 -21.36
CA GLY A 122 -10.73 18.10 -20.78
C GLY A 122 -11.97 18.08 -19.87
N GLU A 123 -12.57 16.91 -19.64
CA GLU A 123 -13.67 16.69 -18.71
C GLU A 123 -13.18 16.01 -17.42
N MET A 124 -13.54 16.57 -16.27
CA MET A 124 -13.31 15.92 -14.97
C MET A 124 -14.42 14.90 -14.70
N ARG A 125 -14.02 13.65 -14.50
CA ARG A 125 -14.88 12.50 -14.20
C ARG A 125 -14.60 12.02 -12.77
N LEU A 126 -15.60 11.44 -12.12
CA LEU A 126 -15.47 10.79 -10.81
C LEU A 126 -15.46 9.28 -11.02
N VAL A 127 -14.53 8.59 -10.37
CA VAL A 127 -14.36 7.14 -10.38
C VAL A 127 -14.63 6.63 -8.97
N ASP A 128 -15.69 5.85 -8.81
CA ASP A 128 -16.21 5.43 -7.51
C ASP A 128 -16.52 3.93 -7.43
N SER A 129 -15.83 3.12 -8.24
CA SER A 129 -15.72 1.67 -8.07
C SER A 129 -14.38 1.16 -8.61
N ALA A 130 -13.97 -0.05 -8.21
CA ALA A 130 -12.75 -0.67 -8.72
C ALA A 130 -12.84 -1.02 -10.21
N GLU A 131 -14.04 -1.37 -10.70
CA GLU A 131 -14.34 -1.56 -12.11
C GLU A 131 -14.15 -0.24 -12.90
N GLY A 132 -14.48 0.92 -12.30
CA GLY A 132 -14.20 2.22 -12.92
C GLY A 132 -12.72 2.58 -12.99
N VAL A 133 -11.87 2.00 -12.14
CA VAL A 133 -10.40 2.09 -12.25
C VAL A 133 -9.90 1.10 -13.31
N GLN A 134 -10.46 -0.11 -13.35
CA GLN A 134 -10.20 -1.12 -14.38
C GLN A 134 -10.49 -0.60 -15.79
N GLU A 135 -11.62 0.08 -16.01
CA GLU A 135 -12.00 0.68 -17.30
C GLU A 135 -11.03 1.78 -17.81
N LEU A 136 -10.17 2.33 -16.94
CA LEU A 136 -9.24 3.41 -17.28
C LEU A 136 -7.81 2.93 -17.53
N PHE A 137 -7.36 1.90 -16.80
CA PHE A 137 -5.96 1.45 -16.78
C PHE A 137 -5.76 0.01 -17.28
N ALA A 138 -6.81 -0.71 -17.67
CA ALA A 138 -6.66 -1.97 -18.39
C ALA A 138 -6.39 -1.73 -19.90
N PRO A 139 -5.50 -2.50 -20.56
CA PRO A 139 -4.78 -3.65 -20.01
C PRO A 139 -3.53 -3.27 -19.21
N ILE A 140 -3.26 -3.99 -18.13
CA ILE A 140 -2.03 -3.86 -17.35
C ILE A 140 -0.88 -4.57 -18.10
N GLU A 141 0.15 -3.81 -18.49
CA GLU A 141 1.27 -4.29 -19.32
C GLU A 141 2.61 -4.38 -18.56
N SER A 142 2.76 -3.76 -17.39
CA SER A 142 4.05 -3.72 -16.66
C SER A 142 3.98 -3.92 -15.14
N GLU A 143 5.13 -4.28 -14.53
CA GLU A 143 5.25 -4.56 -13.09
C GLU A 143 5.04 -3.30 -12.22
N ASP A 144 5.61 -2.16 -12.63
CA ASP A 144 5.48 -0.84 -11.99
C ASP A 144 4.02 -0.32 -11.99
N GLU A 145 3.34 -0.52 -13.12
CA GLU A 145 1.94 -0.21 -13.33
C GLU A 145 1.04 -1.12 -12.50
N ALA A 146 1.28 -2.43 -12.50
CA ALA A 146 0.55 -3.38 -11.66
C ALA A 146 0.68 -3.04 -10.16
N LEU A 147 1.85 -2.56 -9.72
CA LEU A 147 2.04 -2.05 -8.35
C LEU A 147 1.17 -0.82 -8.08
N SER A 148 1.23 0.17 -8.97
CA SER A 148 0.48 1.43 -8.85
C SER A 148 -1.04 1.20 -8.89
N TYR A 149 -1.48 0.30 -9.77
CA TYR A 149 -2.86 -0.15 -9.90
C TYR A 149 -3.33 -0.90 -8.65
N ALA A 150 -2.53 -1.83 -8.13
CA ALA A 150 -2.85 -2.56 -6.90
C ALA A 150 -2.99 -1.61 -5.69
N VAL A 151 -2.17 -0.56 -5.58
CA VAL A 151 -2.36 0.51 -4.57
C VAL A 151 -3.71 1.20 -4.81
N ALA A 152 -3.97 1.69 -6.03
CA ALA A 152 -5.18 2.44 -6.36
C ALA A 152 -6.49 1.67 -6.16
N VAL A 153 -6.54 0.36 -6.43
CA VAL A 153 -7.78 -0.45 -6.26
C VAL A 153 -7.92 -1.09 -4.87
N THR A 154 -6.94 -0.95 -3.97
CA THR A 154 -6.99 -1.62 -2.66
C THR A 154 -6.75 -0.74 -1.43
N GLY A 155 -6.14 0.44 -1.58
CA GLY A 155 -5.72 1.30 -0.47
C GLY A 155 -4.52 0.78 0.32
N LEU A 156 -3.87 -0.30 -0.13
CA LEU A 156 -2.71 -0.88 0.54
C LEU A 156 -1.45 -0.07 0.24
N THR A 157 -0.59 0.10 1.24
CA THR A 157 0.62 0.93 1.16
C THR A 157 1.80 0.13 0.59
N ALA A 158 2.62 0.75 -0.27
CA ALA A 158 3.91 0.20 -0.67
C ALA A 158 5.01 0.59 0.33
N LEU A 159 5.82 -0.36 0.82
CA LEU A 159 6.92 -0.11 1.78
C LEU A 159 8.26 -0.68 1.26
N ASN A 160 9.25 0.21 1.08
CA ASN A 160 10.56 -0.08 0.50
C ASN A 160 11.75 0.37 1.39
N ASP A 161 11.51 0.53 2.69
CA ASP A 161 12.50 0.99 3.68
C ASP A 161 12.51 0.11 4.95
N LEU A 162 12.05 -1.14 4.87
CA LEU A 162 11.87 -2.05 6.01
C LEU A 162 13.20 -2.43 6.68
N ASN A 163 14.33 -2.25 5.99
CA ASN A 163 15.67 -2.36 6.55
C ASN A 163 16.03 -1.20 7.51
N MET A 164 15.44 0.00 7.36
CA MET A 164 15.71 1.20 8.15
C MET A 164 15.10 1.14 9.56
N HIS A 165 14.21 0.18 9.80
CA HIS A 165 13.47 0.01 11.05
C HIS A 165 13.87 -1.27 11.84
N PRO A 166 15.14 -1.40 12.28
CA PRO A 166 15.66 -2.61 12.94
C PRO A 166 15.08 -2.88 14.35
N PHE A 167 14.24 -1.98 14.85
CA PHE A 167 13.56 -2.08 16.15
C PHE A 167 12.10 -2.55 16.04
N TYR A 168 11.54 -2.66 14.83
CA TYR A 168 10.18 -3.20 14.65
C TYR A 168 10.10 -4.66 15.13
N LYS A 169 9.01 -4.98 15.83
CA LYS A 169 8.71 -6.33 16.30
C LYS A 169 8.12 -7.13 15.15
N ARG A 170 8.92 -8.00 14.53
CA ARG A 170 8.57 -8.77 13.34
C ARG A 170 7.86 -10.08 13.70
N TYR A 171 6.81 -10.41 12.95
CA TYR A 171 5.97 -11.59 13.14
C TYR A 171 6.18 -12.63 12.03
N THR A 172 6.24 -12.21 10.76
CA THR A 172 6.59 -13.07 9.61
C THR A 172 8.10 -13.12 9.32
N ARG A 173 8.52 -14.06 8.46
CA ARG A 173 9.92 -14.27 8.00
C ARG A 173 9.90 -14.92 6.61
N PRO A 174 10.62 -14.38 5.60
CA PRO A 174 11.24 -13.06 5.57
C PRO A 174 10.20 -11.92 5.71
N LEU A 175 10.64 -10.71 6.01
CA LEU A 175 9.90 -9.53 5.53
C LEU A 175 10.32 -9.30 4.08
N VAL A 176 9.38 -8.91 3.22
CA VAL A 176 9.61 -8.73 1.79
C VAL A 176 9.16 -7.31 1.45
N GLU A 177 10.04 -6.50 0.88
CA GLU A 177 9.68 -5.12 0.51
C GLU A 177 8.68 -5.09 -0.67
N SER A 178 8.01 -3.96 -0.84
CA SER A 178 6.97 -3.83 -1.86
C SER A 178 7.53 -3.83 -3.26
N HIS A 179 6.99 -4.71 -4.08
CA HIS A 179 7.42 -4.95 -5.44
C HIS A 179 6.29 -5.66 -6.20
N SER A 180 6.47 -5.80 -7.51
CA SER A 180 5.61 -6.57 -8.41
C SER A 180 6.48 -7.55 -9.18
N THR A 181 5.92 -8.71 -9.55
CA THR A 181 6.54 -9.67 -10.46
C THR A 181 5.53 -10.22 -11.46
N PHE A 182 5.89 -10.31 -12.73
CA PHE A 182 5.09 -10.97 -13.77
C PHE A 182 5.58 -12.41 -14.01
N ASP A 183 4.69 -13.39 -13.92
CA ASP A 183 5.03 -14.82 -14.12
C ASP A 183 4.85 -15.31 -15.56
N GLY A 184 4.24 -14.50 -16.43
CA GLY A 184 3.87 -14.84 -17.81
C GLY A 184 2.37 -14.90 -18.06
N GLU A 185 1.55 -14.97 -16.99
CA GLU A 185 0.08 -14.94 -17.05
C GLU A 185 -0.48 -13.78 -16.21
N GLN A 186 0.09 -13.52 -15.03
CA GLN A 186 -0.42 -12.55 -14.06
C GLN A 186 0.70 -11.79 -13.32
N PHE A 187 0.35 -10.64 -12.74
CA PHE A 187 1.21 -9.89 -11.83
C PHE A 187 0.95 -10.29 -10.38
N THR A 188 2.01 -10.43 -9.60
CA THR A 188 1.97 -10.68 -8.16
C THR A 188 2.62 -9.50 -7.45
N VAL A 189 1.81 -8.68 -6.77
CA VAL A 189 2.23 -7.46 -6.07
C VAL A 189 2.24 -7.70 -4.57
N ASN A 190 3.28 -7.23 -3.88
CA ASN A 190 3.42 -7.32 -2.43
C ASN A 190 3.19 -5.94 -1.78
N LEU A 191 2.07 -5.76 -1.07
CA LEU A 191 1.69 -4.51 -0.41
C LEU A 191 1.40 -4.71 1.08
N TYR A 192 1.18 -3.61 1.79
CA TYR A 192 0.98 -3.59 3.23
C TYR A 192 -0.36 -2.97 3.65
N ASP A 193 -1.11 -3.72 4.44
CA ASP A 193 -2.19 -3.20 5.26
C ASP A 193 -1.58 -2.56 6.51
N THR A 194 -1.62 -1.23 6.55
CA THR A 194 -1.09 -0.40 7.63
C THR A 194 -2.17 0.07 8.61
N TYR A 195 -3.35 -0.56 8.64
CA TYR A 195 -4.49 -0.15 9.47
C TYR A 195 -4.13 0.03 10.96
N LEU A 196 -4.32 1.26 11.48
CA LEU A 196 -3.88 1.66 12.83
C LEU A 196 -5.03 1.84 13.84
N CYS A 197 -6.28 1.50 13.51
CA CYS A 197 -7.43 1.85 14.35
C CYS A 197 -7.53 0.99 15.63
N GLY A 198 -8.19 1.54 16.66
CA GLY A 198 -8.31 0.91 17.97
C GLY A 198 -7.06 1.10 18.82
N CYS A 199 -6.77 0.18 19.74
CA CYS A 199 -5.61 0.26 20.64
C CYS A 199 -4.51 -0.75 20.27
N GLY A 200 -3.24 -0.31 20.37
CA GLY A 200 -2.08 -1.06 19.91
C GLY A 200 -1.93 -2.45 20.54
N PRO A 201 -1.36 -3.41 19.79
CA PRO A 201 -0.02 -3.22 19.24
C PRO A 201 0.07 -3.09 17.71
N HIS A 202 -0.96 -2.56 17.03
CA HIS A 202 -0.94 -2.00 15.67
C HIS A 202 -0.05 -2.78 14.68
N VAL A 203 -0.56 -3.95 14.29
CA VAL A 203 0.19 -4.94 13.51
C VAL A 203 -0.04 -4.71 12.02
N VAL A 204 0.92 -4.07 11.39
CA VAL A 204 1.02 -3.96 9.93
C VAL A 204 1.09 -5.38 9.35
N SER A 205 0.26 -5.65 8.35
CA SER A 205 0.12 -6.97 7.72
C SER A 205 0.50 -6.91 6.25
N MET A 206 1.21 -7.93 5.79
CA MET A 206 1.62 -8.08 4.39
C MET A 206 0.49 -8.77 3.62
N ILE A 207 0.13 -8.24 2.46
CA ILE A 207 -0.91 -8.78 1.58
C ILE A 207 -0.33 -8.92 0.18
N THR A 208 -0.49 -10.09 -0.41
CA THR A 208 -0.22 -10.30 -1.82
C THR A 208 -1.49 -9.96 -2.61
N VAL A 209 -1.36 -9.05 -3.58
CA VAL A 209 -2.41 -8.72 -4.54
C VAL A 209 -2.03 -9.36 -5.88
N THR A 210 -2.83 -10.30 -6.36
CA THR A 210 -2.71 -10.81 -7.72
C THR A 210 -3.52 -9.91 -8.64
N VAL A 211 -2.88 -9.38 -9.69
CA VAL A 211 -3.51 -8.52 -10.71
C VAL A 211 -3.38 -9.20 -12.08
N GLN A 212 -4.48 -9.35 -12.78
CA GLN A 212 -4.53 -9.89 -14.14
C GLN A 212 -4.30 -8.77 -15.17
N GLN A 213 -3.91 -9.13 -16.39
CA GLN A 213 -3.74 -8.16 -17.47
C GLN A 213 -5.03 -7.41 -17.84
N ASP A 214 -6.22 -7.96 -17.55
CA ASP A 214 -7.50 -7.26 -17.73
C ASP A 214 -7.86 -6.32 -16.57
N GLY A 215 -6.97 -6.17 -15.57
CA GLY A 215 -7.18 -5.37 -14.37
C GLY A 215 -8.06 -6.02 -13.30
N THR A 216 -8.58 -7.23 -13.50
CA THR A 216 -9.21 -7.99 -12.40
C THR A 216 -8.15 -8.37 -11.36
N PHE A 217 -8.51 -8.34 -10.07
CA PHE A 217 -7.56 -8.60 -8.99
C PHE A 217 -8.14 -9.41 -7.84
N THR A 218 -7.27 -10.02 -7.04
CA THR A 218 -7.62 -10.68 -5.78
C THR A 218 -6.58 -10.38 -4.70
N LYS A 219 -7.00 -10.40 -3.43
CA LYS A 219 -6.11 -10.23 -2.27
C LYS A 219 -5.92 -11.55 -1.53
N SER A 220 -4.71 -11.82 -1.05
CA SER A 220 -4.44 -12.92 -0.12
C SER A 220 -5.08 -12.67 1.25
N GLU A 221 -5.17 -13.72 2.07
CA GLU A 221 -5.32 -13.54 3.52
C GLU A 221 -4.15 -12.69 4.06
N PRO A 222 -4.40 -11.75 5.01
CA PRO A 222 -3.33 -10.90 5.55
C PRO A 222 -2.36 -11.67 6.44
N LEU A 223 -1.06 -11.52 6.17
CA LEU A 223 0.02 -12.12 6.96
C LEU A 223 0.64 -11.07 7.88
N SER A 224 0.37 -11.16 9.18
CA SER A 224 0.95 -10.25 10.20
C SER A 224 2.45 -10.08 10.01
N ALA A 225 2.91 -8.87 9.69
CA ALA A 225 4.26 -8.61 9.24
C ALA A 225 5.14 -8.07 10.37
N PHE A 226 4.79 -6.92 10.93
CA PHE A 226 5.52 -6.26 12.01
C PHE A 226 4.64 -5.28 12.81
N SER A 227 5.17 -4.75 13.91
CA SER A 227 4.66 -3.52 14.52
C SER A 227 5.78 -2.67 15.13
N ASP A 228 5.58 -1.35 15.20
CA ASP A 228 6.51 -0.46 15.92
C ASP A 228 6.26 -0.56 17.44
N PRO A 229 7.25 -0.94 18.26
CA PRO A 229 7.09 -0.93 19.71
C PRO A 229 6.72 0.43 20.31
N LYS A 230 6.92 1.55 19.59
CA LYS A 230 6.51 2.90 20.01
C LYS A 230 4.99 3.12 20.00
N THR A 231 4.22 2.38 19.19
CA THR A 231 2.75 2.53 19.10
C THR A 231 1.99 1.52 19.99
N ASN A 232 2.71 0.67 20.72
CA ASN A 232 2.12 -0.22 21.74
C ASN A 232 1.31 0.59 22.79
N GLY A 233 0.01 0.32 22.91
CA GLY A 233 -0.86 1.01 23.86
C GLY A 233 -1.23 2.45 23.47
N MET A 234 -0.83 2.92 22.29
CA MET A 234 -1.48 4.05 21.64
C MET A 234 -2.90 3.62 21.22
N CYS A 235 -3.89 4.49 21.35
CA CYS A 235 -5.22 4.28 20.79
C CYS A 235 -5.50 5.35 19.73
N ILE A 236 -6.14 4.96 18.63
CA ILE A 236 -6.44 5.77 17.46
C ILE A 236 -7.91 5.51 17.10
N ASP A 237 -8.69 6.59 17.07
CA ASP A 237 -10.15 6.61 16.86
C ASP A 237 -10.48 7.26 15.50
#